data_AF-A0A1D7XT32-F1
#
_entry.id   AF-A0A1D7XT32-F1
#
_cell.length_a   1.000
_cell.length_b   1.000
_cell.length_c   1.000
_cell.angle_alpha   90.00
_cell.angle_beta   90.00
_cell.angle_gamma   90.00
#
_symmetry.space_group_name_H-M   'P 1'
#
loop_
_entity.id
_entity.type
_entity.pdbx_description
1 polymer ?
#
loop_
_entity_poly.entity_id
_entity_poly.type
_entity_poly.pdbx_seq_one_letter_code
_entity_poly.pdbx_strand_id
1 'polypeptide(L)' 'MSRKTHISIFGLSFFTAVVLGLINYETKSVSGLLFTKENLLALIIYSLLFMAIAYTGVWMYTEAKAILKKKSF' A
#
# COMPACT_ATOMS: atom_id res chain seq x y z
N MET A 1 -10.21 -8.34 -10.13
CA MET A 1 -10.00 -6.88 -10.01
C MET A 1 -9.53 -6.32 -11.33
N SER A 2 -9.81 -5.04 -11.60
CA SER A 2 -9.34 -4.39 -12.84
C SER A 2 -7.86 -4.00 -12.71
N ARG A 3 -7.14 -3.90 -13.84
CA ARG A 3 -5.76 -3.39 -13.87
C ARG A 3 -5.61 -2.01 -13.20
N LYS A 4 -6.63 -1.15 -13.32
CA LYS A 4 -6.68 0.16 -12.66
C LYS A 4 -6.64 0.04 -11.13
N THR A 5 -7.31 -0.97 -10.58
CA THR A 5 -7.32 -1.21 -9.13
C THR A 5 -5.95 -1.64 -8.62
N HIS A 6 -5.26 -2.51 -9.36
CA HIS A 6 -3.89 -2.93 -9.01
C HIS A 6 -2.90 -1.75 -9.04
N ILE A 7 -2.97 -0.91 -10.08
CA ILE A 7 -2.14 0.30 -10.20
C ILE A 7 -2.44 1.27 -9.04
N SER A 8 -3.72 1.46 -8.70
CA SER A 8 -4.12 2.34 -7.60
C SER A 8 -3.62 1.82 -6.24
N ILE A 9 -3.72 0.51 -5.98
CA ILE A 9 -3.23 -0.09 -4.72
C ILE A 9 -1.72 0.08 -4.61
N PHE A 10 -0.99 -0.23 -5.69
CA PHE A 10 0.45 -0.04 -5.71
C PHE A 10 0.83 1.42 -5.47
N GLY A 11 0.21 2.35 -6.20
CA GLY A 11 0.50 3.78 -6.08
C GLY A 11 0.23 4.33 -4.68
N LEU A 12 -0.92 3.98 -4.08
CA LEU A 12 -1.26 4.40 -2.72
C LEU A 12 -0.34 3.77 -1.66
N SER A 13 -0.01 2.49 -1.81
CA SER A 13 0.86 1.77 -0.88
C SER A 13 2.29 2.32 -0.91
N PHE A 14 2.82 2.54 -2.12
CA PHE A 14 4.13 3.16 -2.32
C PHE A 14 4.17 4.59 -1.79
N PHE A 15 3.15 5.40 -2.11
CA PHE A 15 3.05 6.77 -1.61
C PHE A 15 3.01 6.82 -0.07
N THR A 16 2.24 5.93 0.56
CA THR A 16 2.17 5.82 2.02
C THR A 16 3.53 5.44 2.62
N ALA A 17 4.22 4.48 2.02
CA ALA A 17 5.56 4.09 2.46
C ALA A 17 6.57 5.25 2.35
N VAL A 18 6.51 6.04 1.26
CA VAL A 18 7.35 7.24 1.10
C VAL A 18 7.01 8.29 2.15
N VAL A 19 5.72 8.60 2.38
CA VAL A 19 5.30 9.60 3.38
C VAL A 19 5.76 9.21 4.78
N LEU A 20 5.57 7.94 5.17
CA LEU A 20 6.03 7.44 6.48
C LEU A 20 7.54 7.46 6.60
N GLY A 21 8.25 7.11 5.53
CA GLY A 21 9.70 7.20 5.48
C GLY A 21 10.21 8.64 5.66
N LEU A 22 9.52 9.64 5.09
CA LEU A 22 9.88 11.06 5.22
C LEU A 22 9.57 11.64 6.59
N ILE A 23 8.57 11.09 7.30
CA ILE A 23 8.26 11.46 8.68
C ILE A 23 9.34 10.93 9.65
N ASN A 24 10.11 9.90 9.25
CA ASN A 24 11.18 9.38 10.08
C ASN A 24 12.31 10.42 10.25
N TYR A 25 12.67 10.70 11.51
CA TYR A 25 13.57 11.81 11.88
C TYR A 25 14.98 11.69 11.27
N GLU A 26 15.38 10.48 10.90
CA GLU A 26 16.67 10.19 10.27
C GLU A 26 16.70 10.58 8.79
N THR A 27 15.54 10.62 8.12
CA THR A 27 15.45 10.76 6.65
C THR A 27 15.05 12.17 6.25
N LYS A 28 16.03 13.08 6.23
CA LYS A 28 15.81 14.52 5.94
C LYS A 28 15.43 14.86 4.50
N SER A 29 15.45 13.91 3.57
CA SER A 29 15.16 14.16 2.15
C SER A 29 14.64 12.92 1.42
N VAL A 30 13.83 13.15 0.38
CA VAL A 30 13.31 12.10 -0.53
C VAL A 30 14.44 11.35 -1.22
N SER A 31 15.51 12.06 -1.60
CA SER A 31 16.70 11.46 -2.20
C SER A 31 17.44 10.56 -1.20
N GLY A 32 17.60 11.00 0.05
CA GLY A 32 18.17 10.16 1.11
C GLY A 32 17.37 8.88 1.39
N LEU A 33 16.08 8.87 1.03
CA LEU A 33 15.19 7.72 1.16
C LEU A 33 15.33 6.72 0.02
N LEU A 34 15.59 7.21 -1.20
CA LEU A 34 15.67 6.39 -2.41
C LEU A 34 17.10 5.95 -2.76
N PHE A 35 18.12 6.70 -2.36
CA PHE A 35 19.51 6.50 -2.80
C PHE A 35 20.41 5.81 -1.77
N THR A 36 19.93 5.50 -0.56
CA THR A 36 20.65 4.62 0.38
C THR A 36 20.10 3.21 0.29
N LYS A 37 20.99 2.20 0.28
CA LYS A 37 20.59 0.79 0.14
C LYS A 37 19.64 0.33 1.24
N GLU A 38 19.87 0.77 2.47
CA GLU A 38 19.07 0.41 3.64
C GLU A 38 17.66 1.00 3.56
N ASN A 39 17.54 2.30 3.23
CA ASN A 39 16.23 2.95 3.10
C ASN A 39 15.46 2.44 1.89
N LEU A 40 16.15 2.13 0.78
CA LEU A 40 15.51 1.54 -0.40
C LEU A 40 14.93 0.16 -0.09
N LEU A 41 15.68 -0.69 0.62
CA LEU A 41 15.21 -2.01 1.04
C LEU A 41 14.02 -1.90 2.00
N ALA A 42 14.10 -0.99 2.98
CA ALA A 42 12.99 -0.69 3.88
C ALA A 42 11.75 -0.22 3.10
N LEU A 43 11.91 0.70 2.14
CA LEU A 43 10.82 1.23 1.32
C LEU A 43 10.13 0.12 0.51
N ILE A 44 10.89 -0.80 -0.07
CA ILE A 44 10.33 -1.95 -0.81
C ILE A 44 9.52 -2.85 0.13
N ILE A 45 10.08 -3.20 1.29
CA ILE A 45 9.42 -4.07 2.28
C ILE A 45 8.12 -3.42 2.78
N TYR A 46 8.16 -2.15 3.17
CA TYR A 46 6.98 -1.43 3.65
C TYR A 46 5.93 -1.27 2.54
N SER A 47 6.35 -1.01 1.30
CA SER A 47 5.41 -0.94 0.17
C SER A 47 4.68 -2.28 -0.04
N LEU A 48 5.39 -3.41 0.03
CA LEU A 48 4.79 -4.74 -0.07
C LEU A 48 3.85 -5.04 1.10
N LEU A 49 4.20 -4.64 2.32
CA LEU A 49 3.33 -4.77 3.50
C LEU A 49 2.03 -3.98 3.33
N PHE A 50 2.11 -2.71 2.92
CA PHE A 50 0.91 -1.91 2.66
C PHE A 50 0.05 -2.49 1.54
N MET A 51 0.67 -3.04 0.50
CA MET A 51 -0.06 -3.74 -0.55
C MET A 51 -0.81 -4.96 0.01
N ALA A 52 -0.16 -5.77 0.85
CA ALA A 52 -0.81 -6.94 1.46
C ALA A 52 -2.04 -6.54 2.29
N ILE A 53 -1.92 -5.47 3.08
CA ILE A 53 -3.03 -4.90 3.87
C ILE A 53 -4.15 -4.41 2.93
N ALA A 54 -3.80 -3.64 1.90
CA ALA A 54 -4.77 -3.12 0.95
C ALA A 54 -5.51 -4.22 0.18
N TYR A 55 -4.81 -5.26 -0.29
CA TYR A 55 -5.44 -6.41 -0.94
C TYR A 55 -6.36 -7.17 0.01
N THR A 56 -5.95 -7.34 1.27
CA THR A 56 -6.81 -7.95 2.29
C THR A 56 -8.07 -7.13 2.52
N GLY A 57 -7.95 -5.81 2.65
CA GLY A 57 -9.09 -4.91 2.79
C GLY A 57 -10.04 -4.95 1.59
N VAL A 58 -9.53 -4.99 0.36
CA VAL A 58 -10.37 -5.12 -0.85
C VAL A 58 -11.04 -6.48 -0.92
N TRP A 59 -10.35 -7.56 -0.53
CA TRP A 59 -10.95 -8.88 -0.46
C TRP A 59 -12.12 -8.91 0.53
N MET A 60 -11.89 -8.43 1.76
CA MET A 60 -12.94 -8.32 2.78
C MET A 60 -14.14 -7.49 2.31
N TYR A 61 -13.89 -6.35 1.66
CA TYR A 61 -14.95 -5.51 1.09
C TYR A 61 -15.76 -6.25 0.02
N THR A 62 -15.07 -7.02 -0.84
CA THR A 62 -15.72 -7.78 -1.92
C THR A 62 -16.59 -8.91 -1.36
N GLU A 63 -16.11 -9.64 -0.37
CA GLU A 63 -16.87 -10.69 0.33
C GLU A 63 -18.09 -10.11 1.05
N ALA A 64 -17.90 -9.03 1.82
CA ALA A 64 -18.99 -8.36 2.53
C ALA A 64 -20.08 -7.88 1.54
N LYS A 65 -19.68 -7.28 0.42
CA LYS A 65 -20.59 -6.85 -0.64
C LYS A 65 -21.35 -8.03 -1.26
N ALA A 66 -20.69 -9.17 -1.48
CA ALA A 66 -21.33 -10.36 -2.02
C ALA A 66 -22.37 -10.94 -1.06
N ILE A 67 -22.06 -11.00 0.24
CA ILE A 67 -22.97 -11.46 1.29
C ILE A 67 -24.19 -10.55 1.38
N LEU A 68 -24.00 -9.23 1.38
CA LEU A 68 -25.11 -8.26 1.44
C LEU A 68 -26.04 -8.38 0.22
N LYS A 69 -25.47 -8.56 -0.98
CA LYS A 69 -26.26 -8.76 -2.20
C LYS A 69 -27.09 -10.04 -2.16
N LYS A 70 -26.56 -11.11 -1.57
CA LYS A 70 -27.29 -12.39 -1.40
C LYS A 70 -28.45 -12.26 -0.40
N LYS A 71 -28.34 -11.37 0.59
CA LYS A 71 -29.33 -11.18 1.66
C LYS A 71 -30.47 -10.24 1.28
N SER A 72 -30.34 -9.49 0.18
CA SER A 72 -31.39 -8.58 -0.33
C SER A 72 -32.30 -9.22 -1.39
N PHE A 73 -32.20 -10.53 -1.59
CA PHE A 73 -33.05 -11.37 -2.43
C PHE A 73 -33.81 -12.34 -1.54
#